data_AF-A0A847F0R9-F1
#
_entry.id   AF-A0A847F0R9-F1
#
_cell.length_a   1.000
_cell.length_b   1.000
_cell.length_c   1.000
_cell.angle_alpha   90.00
_cell.angle_beta   90.00
_cell.angle_gamma   90.00
#
_symmetry.space_group_name_H-M   'P 1'
#
loop_
_entity.id
_entity.type
_entity.pdbx_description
1 polymer ?
#
loop_
_entity_poly.entity_id
_entity_poly.type
_entity_poly.pdbx_seq_one_letter_code
_entity_poly.pdbx_strand_id
1 'polypeptide(L)'
;MNLSHSLFLAAVGFAAYLAWRLYRALHRPRDDAEAKRRYRDLRAAARAEKNVKIKASLYVESARCALYELERPNLAASLARRAERLDPSSEEPLPLLVEAMMEAGRSRALERQLLRRIDRLAADEPRYRAAFDALLRLYEGPLRLPEKANLLRRLQKK
;
A
#
# COMPACT_ATOMS: atom_id res chain seq x y z
N MET A 1 -43.50 3.40 -7.68
CA MET A 1 -42.49 3.02 -6.67
C MET A 1 -42.15 4.24 -5.84
N ASN A 2 -42.46 4.17 -4.55
CA ASN A 2 -42.69 5.32 -3.69
C ASN A 2 -41.38 6.01 -3.26
N LEU A 3 -41.23 7.29 -3.60
CA LEU A 3 -40.10 8.15 -3.21
C LEU A 3 -39.79 8.10 -1.71
N SER A 4 -40.81 7.84 -0.88
CA SER A 4 -40.72 7.72 0.58
C SER A 4 -39.86 6.52 1.03
N HIS A 5 -39.90 5.39 0.31
CA HIS A 5 -39.13 4.19 0.67
C HIS A 5 -37.65 4.36 0.37
N SER A 6 -37.32 5.01 -0.77
CA SER A 6 -35.93 5.33 -1.11
C SER A 6 -35.30 6.33 -0.16
N LEU A 7 -36.05 7.34 0.31
CA LEU A 7 -35.56 8.30 1.30
C LEU A 7 -35.32 7.66 2.67
N PHE A 8 -36.21 6.74 3.08
CA PHE A 8 -36.04 6.00 4.33
C PHE A 8 -34.80 5.11 4.31
N LEU A 9 -34.59 4.34 3.22
CA LEU A 9 -33.40 3.51 3.06
C LEU A 9 -32.10 4.33 3.03
N ALA A 10 -32.10 5.48 2.36
CA ALA A 10 -30.95 6.39 2.32
C ALA A 10 -30.64 6.97 3.72
N ALA A 11 -31.66 7.36 4.48
CA ALA A 11 -31.49 7.88 5.84
C ALA A 11 -30.95 6.81 6.80
N VAL A 12 -31.45 5.58 6.72
CA VAL A 12 -30.94 4.45 7.52
C VAL A 12 -29.49 4.13 7.16
N GLY A 13 -29.15 4.08 5.86
CA GLY A 13 -27.78 3.87 5.42
C GLY A 13 -26.82 4.97 5.89
N PHE A 14 -27.27 6.23 5.86
CA PHE A 14 -26.50 7.36 6.35
C PHE A 14 -26.29 7.31 7.87
N ALA A 15 -27.32 6.97 8.64
CA ALA A 15 -27.24 6.79 10.08
C ALA A 15 -26.30 5.64 10.46
N ALA A 16 -26.38 4.50 9.76
CA ALA A 16 -25.49 3.37 9.96
C ALA A 16 -24.02 3.73 9.63
N TYR A 17 -23.78 4.48 8.56
CA TYR A 17 -22.45 4.98 8.22
C TYR A 17 -21.90 5.92 9.29
N LEU A 18 -22.71 6.86 9.80
CA LEU A 18 -22.32 7.75 10.88
C LEU A 18 -22.01 6.97 12.16
N ALA A 19 -22.85 6.00 12.53
CA ALA A 19 -22.64 5.15 13.70
C ALA A 19 -21.34 4.33 13.58
N TRP A 20 -21.07 3.74 12.42
CA TRP A 20 -19.83 3.02 12.15
C TRP A 20 -18.59 3.93 12.22
N ARG A 21 -18.68 5.12 11.63
CA ARG A 21 -17.61 6.12 11.66
C ARG A 21 -17.35 6.66 13.08
N LEU A 22 -18.40 6.89 13.86
CA LEU A 22 -18.31 7.34 15.25
C LEU A 22 -17.77 6.22 16.15
N TYR A 23 -18.19 4.98 15.93
CA TYR A 23 -17.67 3.80 16.61
C TYR A 23 -16.15 3.66 16.41
N ARG A 24 -15.64 3.77 15.17
CA ARG A 24 -14.18 3.79 14.90
C ARG A 24 -13.46 4.97 15.57
N ALA A 25 -14.10 6.13 15.68
CA ALA A 25 -13.51 7.30 16.33
C ALA A 25 -13.42 7.15 17.86
N LEU A 26 -14.46 6.59 18.48
CA LEU A 26 -14.57 6.40 19.94
C LEU A 26 -13.79 5.18 20.43
N HIS A 27 -13.68 4.14 19.62
CA HIS A 27 -12.92 2.92 19.95
C HIS A 27 -11.47 2.98 19.43
N ARG A 28 -10.89 4.17 19.23
CA ARG A 28 -9.44 4.32 18.99
C ARG A 28 -8.71 4.12 20.32
N PRO A 29 -8.19 2.92 20.65
CA PRO A 29 -7.77 2.61 21.99
C PRO A 29 -6.29 2.94 22.17
N ARG A 30 -5.84 2.72 23.42
CA ARG A 30 -4.46 2.71 23.94
C ARG A 30 -3.39 2.14 22.99
N ASP A 31 -3.75 1.26 22.05
CA ASP A 31 -2.88 0.72 20.98
C ASP A 31 -2.26 1.81 20.10
N ASP A 32 -2.94 2.93 19.85
CA ASP A 32 -2.39 4.02 19.03
C ASP A 32 -1.19 4.70 19.73
N ALA A 33 -1.12 4.68 21.06
CA ALA A 33 0.03 5.22 21.80
C ALA A 33 1.25 4.29 21.73
N GLU A 34 1.04 2.99 21.85
CA GLU A 34 2.10 1.98 21.73
C GLU A 34 2.62 1.88 20.30
N ALA A 35 1.73 1.82 19.31
CA ALA A 35 2.10 1.84 17.89
C ALA A 35 2.87 3.12 17.53
N LYS A 36 2.45 4.29 18.04
CA LYS A 36 3.21 5.54 17.84
C LYS A 36 4.58 5.49 18.48
N ARG A 37 4.70 4.90 19.68
CA ARG A 37 5.99 4.72 20.36
C ARG A 37 6.89 3.79 19.55
N ARG A 38 6.40 2.60 19.18
CA ARG A 38 7.11 1.64 18.33
C ARG A 38 7.58 2.26 17.02
N TYR A 39 6.69 2.98 16.33
CA TYR A 39 7.04 3.72 15.12
C TYR A 39 8.16 4.75 15.37
N ARG A 40 8.07 5.54 16.44
CA ARG A 40 9.12 6.52 16.79
C ARG A 40 10.46 5.85 17.07
N ASP A 41 10.45 4.76 17.82
CA ASP A 41 11.65 4.00 18.19
C ASP A 41 12.31 3.39 16.94
N LEU A 42 11.53 2.76 16.05
CA LEU A 42 12.01 2.27 14.76
C LEU A 42 12.62 3.39 13.90
N ARG A 43 11.98 4.57 13.88
CA ARG A 43 12.48 5.72 13.11
C ARG A 43 13.73 6.33 13.73
N ALA A 44 13.86 6.32 15.05
CA ALA A 44 15.06 6.76 15.76
C ALA A 44 16.22 5.79 15.50
N ALA A 45 15.98 4.47 15.62
CA ALA A 45 16.93 3.43 15.28
C ALA A 45 17.40 3.56 13.82
N ALA A 46 16.48 3.73 12.87
CA ALA A 46 16.83 3.89 11.45
C ALA A 46 17.67 5.16 11.18
N ARG A 47 17.54 6.20 12.00
CA ARG A 47 18.36 7.42 11.86
C ARG A 47 19.76 7.21 12.40
N ALA A 48 19.89 6.52 13.54
CA ALA A 48 21.16 6.22 14.17
C ALA A 48 21.97 5.16 13.41
N GLU A 49 21.30 4.23 12.73
CA GLU A 49 21.93 3.15 11.98
C GLU A 49 22.75 3.66 10.79
N LYS A 50 23.99 3.15 10.70
CA LYS A 50 24.96 3.45 9.65
C LYS A 50 24.96 2.38 8.56
N ASN A 51 24.72 1.12 8.91
CA ASN A 51 24.64 0.04 7.94
C ASN A 51 23.38 0.20 7.07
N VAL A 52 23.58 0.36 5.77
CA VAL A 52 22.50 0.66 4.82
C VAL A 52 21.46 -0.45 4.77
N LYS A 53 21.85 -1.72 4.87
CA LYS A 53 20.92 -2.87 4.83
C LYS A 53 20.05 -2.92 6.09
N ILE A 54 20.67 -2.76 7.27
CA ILE A 54 19.93 -2.71 8.55
C ILE A 54 19.01 -1.48 8.58
N LYS A 55 19.49 -0.35 8.06
CA LYS A 55 18.68 0.86 7.94
C LYS A 55 17.47 0.64 7.04
N ALA A 56 17.64 -0.06 5.91
CA ALA A 56 16.56 -0.39 4.99
C ALA A 56 15.51 -1.30 5.65
N SER A 57 15.93 -2.33 6.40
CA SER A 57 15.00 -3.21 7.12
C SER A 57 14.22 -2.45 8.20
N LEU A 58 14.86 -1.54 8.95
CA LEU A 58 14.17 -0.68 9.91
C LEU A 58 13.13 0.24 9.24
N TYR A 59 13.36 0.65 7.98
CA TYR A 59 12.37 1.39 7.20
C TYR A 59 11.21 0.49 6.71
N VAL A 60 11.47 -0.79 6.40
CA VAL A 60 10.42 -1.78 6.11
C VAL A 60 9.54 -1.98 7.34
N GLU A 61 10.14 -2.21 8.50
CA GLU A 61 9.41 -2.35 9.77
C GLU A 61 8.63 -1.08 10.13
N SER A 62 9.23 0.10 9.93
CA SER A 62 8.54 1.38 10.09
C SER A 62 7.33 1.50 9.16
N ALA A 63 7.45 1.00 7.92
CA ALA A 63 6.37 1.01 6.94
C ALA A 63 5.24 0.04 7.31
N ARG A 64 5.57 -1.15 7.84
CA ARG A 64 4.59 -2.12 8.36
C ARG A 64 3.80 -1.54 9.53
N CYS A 65 4.50 -1.00 10.54
CA CYS A 65 3.85 -0.33 11.66
C CYS A 65 2.97 0.85 11.19
N ALA A 66 3.46 1.65 10.24
CA ALA A 66 2.67 2.73 9.66
C ALA A 66 1.42 2.24 8.91
N LEU A 67 1.47 1.09 8.25
CA LEU A 67 0.35 0.53 7.49
C LEU A 67 -0.68 -0.12 8.41
N TYR A 68 -0.25 -1.11 9.19
CA TYR A 68 -1.14 -2.01 9.91
C TYR A 68 -1.54 -1.52 11.29
N GLU A 69 -0.64 -0.82 12.00
CA GLU A 69 -0.90 -0.38 13.37
C GLU A 69 -1.43 1.06 13.40
N LEU A 70 -0.86 1.95 12.58
CA LEU A 70 -1.25 3.36 12.54
C LEU A 70 -2.33 3.70 11.51
N GLU A 71 -2.67 2.76 10.61
CA GLU A 71 -3.60 2.99 9.48
C GLU A 71 -3.21 4.22 8.64
N ARG A 72 -1.91 4.43 8.40
CA ARG A 72 -1.34 5.55 7.61
C ARG A 72 -0.72 5.06 6.31
N PRO A 73 -1.53 4.64 5.31
CA PRO A 73 -1.03 4.00 4.10
C PRO A 73 -0.12 4.92 3.26
N ASN A 74 -0.39 6.23 3.20
CA ASN A 74 0.50 7.18 2.53
C ASN A 74 1.90 7.26 3.17
N LEU A 75 1.96 7.17 4.51
CA LEU A 75 3.22 7.17 5.24
C LEU A 75 3.98 5.86 4.99
N ALA A 76 3.28 4.72 5.06
CA ALA A 76 3.83 3.42 4.75
C ALA A 76 4.44 3.37 3.34
N ALA A 77 3.73 3.85 2.31
CA ALA A 77 4.24 3.93 0.94
C ALA A 77 5.49 4.81 0.82
N SER A 78 5.57 5.91 1.58
CA SER A 78 6.77 6.76 1.61
C SER A 78 7.97 6.06 2.25
N LEU A 79 7.74 5.27 3.31
CA LEU A 79 8.78 4.55 4.04
C LEU A 79 9.28 3.34 3.23
N ALA A 80 8.37 2.58 2.62
CA ALA A 80 8.71 1.47 1.71
C ALA A 80 9.57 1.95 0.53
N ARG A 81 9.22 3.08 -0.11
CA ARG A 81 10.08 3.70 -1.15
C ARG A 81 11.45 4.12 -0.65
N ARG A 82 11.57 4.49 0.63
CA ARG A 82 12.88 4.86 1.20
C ARG A 82 13.70 3.61 1.51
N ALA A 83 13.08 2.55 2.05
CA ALA A 83 13.74 1.27 2.25
C ALA A 83 14.33 0.73 0.95
N GLU A 84 13.52 0.71 -0.11
CA GLU A 84 13.96 0.22 -1.42
C GLU A 84 15.08 1.05 -2.04
N ARG A 85 15.08 2.38 -1.85
CA ARG A 85 16.19 3.22 -2.34
C ARG A 85 17.49 2.95 -1.59
N LEU A 86 17.41 2.53 -0.33
CA LEU A 86 18.58 2.19 0.47
C LEU A 86 19.10 0.80 0.09
N ASP A 87 18.21 -0.18 -0.03
CA ASP A 87 18.55 -1.53 -0.45
C ASP A 87 17.62 -1.99 -1.58
N PRO A 88 18.00 -1.74 -2.85
CA PRO A 88 17.22 -2.20 -3.99
C PRO A 88 17.20 -3.72 -4.13
N SER A 89 18.17 -4.44 -3.54
CA SER A 89 18.23 -5.90 -3.63
C SER A 89 17.22 -6.60 -2.71
N SER A 90 16.68 -5.89 -1.73
CA SER A 90 15.65 -6.41 -0.84
C SER A 90 14.32 -6.61 -1.57
N GLU A 91 13.71 -7.78 -1.40
CA GLU A 91 12.43 -8.13 -2.01
C GLU A 91 11.22 -7.58 -1.24
N GLU A 92 11.39 -7.30 0.06
CA GLU A 92 10.30 -6.90 0.97
C GLU A 92 9.64 -5.53 0.69
N PRO A 93 10.37 -4.47 0.27
CA PRO A 93 9.77 -3.14 0.14
C PRO A 93 8.71 -3.02 -0.95
N LEU A 94 8.80 -3.79 -2.05
CA LEU A 94 7.89 -3.66 -3.19
C LEU A 94 6.46 -4.17 -2.85
N PRO A 95 6.26 -5.40 -2.33
CA PRO A 95 4.94 -5.85 -1.91
C PRO A 95 4.27 -4.89 -0.92
N LEU A 96 5.03 -4.41 0.07
CA LEU A 96 4.53 -3.47 1.08
C LEU A 96 4.16 -2.11 0.48
N LEU A 97 4.94 -1.63 -0.50
CA LEU A 97 4.61 -0.41 -1.25
C LEU A 97 3.30 -0.59 -2.05
N VAL A 98 3.15 -1.72 -2.75
CA VAL A 98 1.96 -2.02 -3.54
C VAL A 98 0.74 -1.98 -2.63
N GLU A 99 0.78 -2.72 -1.53
CA GLU A 99 -0.31 -2.76 -0.56
C GLU A 99 -0.63 -1.38 0.04
N ALA A 100 0.39 -0.64 0.48
CA ALA A 100 0.20 0.69 1.02
C ALA A 100 -0.37 1.69 0.00
N MET A 101 0.02 1.60 -1.28
CA MET A 101 -0.54 2.47 -2.32
C MET A 101 -1.97 2.09 -2.70
N MET A 102 -2.30 0.81 -2.62
CA MET A 102 -3.64 0.28 -2.84
C MET A 102 -4.60 0.75 -1.75
N GLU A 103 -4.21 0.60 -0.48
CA GLU A 103 -4.99 1.06 0.67
C GLU A 103 -5.16 2.59 0.67
N ALA A 104 -4.15 3.32 0.16
CA ALA A 104 -4.26 4.77 -0.04
C ALA A 104 -5.15 5.18 -1.22
N GLY A 105 -5.70 4.24 -2.00
CA GLY A 105 -6.50 4.53 -3.21
C GLY A 105 -5.68 5.12 -4.37
N ARG A 106 -4.37 4.89 -4.41
CA ARG A 106 -3.43 5.55 -5.34
C ARG A 106 -3.08 4.69 -6.55
N SER A 107 -4.03 3.91 -7.08
CA SER A 107 -3.83 2.93 -8.15
C SER A 107 -3.16 3.51 -9.40
N ARG A 108 -3.54 4.72 -9.86
CA ARG A 108 -2.90 5.37 -11.03
C ARG A 108 -1.45 5.79 -10.78
N ALA A 109 -1.13 6.20 -9.56
CA ALA A 109 0.26 6.50 -9.21
C ALA A 109 1.09 5.22 -9.10
N LEU A 110 0.48 4.13 -8.59
CA LEU A 110 1.09 2.82 -8.53
C LEU A 110 1.38 2.26 -9.93
N GLU A 111 0.41 2.34 -10.86
CA GLU A 111 0.57 1.96 -12.29
C GLU A 111 1.83 2.61 -12.88
N ARG A 112 1.93 3.94 -12.78
CA ARG A 112 3.10 4.68 -13.29
C ARG A 112 4.40 4.27 -12.62
N GLN A 113 4.37 3.96 -11.33
CA GLN A 113 5.57 3.57 -10.60
C GLN A 113 6.04 2.16 -10.96
N LEU A 114 5.11 1.22 -11.13
CA LEU A 114 5.40 -0.15 -11.57
C LEU A 114 5.93 -0.16 -13.01
N LEU A 115 5.32 0.58 -13.93
CA LEU A 115 5.80 0.69 -15.31
C LEU A 115 7.25 1.21 -15.38
N ARG A 116 7.56 2.32 -14.69
CA ARG A 116 8.93 2.86 -14.63
C ARG A 116 9.94 1.89 -14.01
N ARG A 117 9.49 0.97 -13.17
CA ARG A 117 10.34 -0.05 -12.56
C ARG A 117 10.62 -1.17 -13.54
N ILE A 118 9.58 -1.68 -14.18
CA ILE A 118 9.67 -2.70 -15.24
C ILE A 118 10.62 -2.22 -16.34
N ASP A 119 10.50 -0.96 -16.79
CA ASP A 119 11.37 -0.38 -17.82
C ASP A 119 12.87 -0.34 -17.45
N ARG A 120 13.22 -0.51 -16.16
CA ARG A 120 14.59 -0.40 -15.64
C ARG A 120 15.19 -1.73 -15.19
N LEU A 121 14.40 -2.80 -15.14
CA LEU A 121 14.83 -4.11 -14.67
C LEU A 121 14.94 -5.06 -15.86
N ALA A 122 15.91 -5.97 -15.82
CA ALA A 122 15.98 -7.04 -16.81
C ALA A 122 14.85 -8.07 -16.55
N ALA A 123 14.36 -8.69 -17.63
CA ALA A 123 13.19 -9.57 -17.58
C ALA A 123 13.40 -10.86 -16.76
N ASP A 124 14.66 -11.26 -16.57
CA ASP A 124 15.09 -12.40 -15.77
C ASP A 124 15.19 -12.08 -14.27
N GLU A 125 15.17 -10.81 -13.88
CA GLU A 125 15.22 -10.42 -12.47
C GLU A 125 13.93 -10.81 -11.72
N PRO A 126 14.02 -11.42 -10.52
CA PRO A 126 12.85 -11.70 -9.68
C PRO A 126 12.00 -10.44 -9.40
N ARG A 127 12.66 -9.29 -9.29
CA ARG A 127 12.01 -7.99 -9.08
C ARG A 127 11.19 -7.54 -10.28
N TYR A 128 11.61 -7.87 -11.49
CA TYR A 128 10.83 -7.62 -12.69
C TYR A 128 9.52 -8.39 -12.62
N ARG A 129 9.59 -9.70 -12.32
CA ARG A 129 8.40 -10.56 -12.19
C ARG A 129 7.45 -10.06 -11.11
N ALA A 130 7.96 -9.71 -9.94
CA ALA A 130 7.15 -9.18 -8.85
C ALA A 130 6.43 -7.86 -9.23
N ALA A 131 7.12 -6.94 -9.92
CA ALA A 131 6.52 -5.70 -10.38
C ALA A 131 5.49 -5.93 -11.50
N PHE A 132 5.77 -6.88 -12.39
CA PHE A 132 4.88 -7.28 -13.48
C PHE A 132 3.59 -7.92 -12.96
N ASP A 133 3.69 -8.85 -12.02
CA ASP A 133 2.54 -9.50 -11.39
C ASP A 133 1.69 -8.49 -10.60
N ALA A 134 2.33 -7.56 -9.89
CA ALA A 134 1.63 -6.47 -9.22
C ALA A 134 0.86 -5.58 -10.23
N LEU A 135 1.43 -5.33 -11.41
CA LEU A 135 0.78 -4.54 -12.47
C LEU A 135 -0.41 -5.29 -13.07
N LEU A 136 -0.30 -6.61 -13.27
CA LEU A 136 -1.42 -7.45 -13.72
C LEU A 136 -2.59 -7.40 -12.72
N ARG A 137 -2.31 -7.62 -11.43
CA ARG A 137 -3.34 -7.53 -10.37
C ARG A 137 -3.99 -6.14 -10.32
N LEU A 138 -3.21 -5.10 -10.55
CA LEU A 138 -3.71 -3.73 -10.59
C LEU A 138 -4.69 -3.49 -11.75
N TYR A 139 -4.43 -4.07 -12.92
CA TYR A 139 -5.31 -3.99 -14.08
C TYR A 139 -6.57 -4.84 -13.94
N GLU A 140 -6.46 -6.04 -13.37
CA GLU A 140 -7.60 -6.94 -13.19
C GLU A 140 -8.55 -6.48 -12.09
N GLY A 141 -8.03 -5.90 -11.01
CA GLY A 141 -8.85 -5.43 -9.90
C GLY A 141 -9.12 -3.92 -9.96
N PRO A 142 -8.34 -3.07 -9.27
CA PRO A 142 -8.69 -1.68 -9.01
C PRO A 142 -8.90 -0.80 -10.24
N LEU A 143 -8.10 -0.98 -11.29
CA LEU A 143 -8.21 -0.17 -12.49
C LEU A 143 -9.29 -0.69 -13.46
N ARG A 144 -9.70 -1.96 -13.32
CA ARG A 144 -10.67 -2.62 -14.21
C ARG A 144 -10.34 -2.47 -15.69
N LEU A 145 -9.09 -2.74 -16.06
CA LEU A 145 -8.54 -2.68 -17.42
C LEU A 145 -8.14 -4.08 -17.91
N PRO A 146 -9.10 -5.01 -18.11
CA PRO A 146 -8.80 -6.40 -18.48
C PRO A 146 -8.08 -6.52 -19.83
N GLU A 147 -8.32 -5.60 -20.76
CA GLU A 147 -7.62 -5.57 -22.06
C GLU A 147 -6.12 -5.36 -21.90
N LYS A 148 -5.70 -4.46 -20.99
CA LYS A 148 -4.29 -4.25 -20.68
C LYS A 148 -3.67 -5.45 -19.99
N ALA A 149 -4.40 -6.10 -19.07
CA ALA A 149 -3.94 -7.33 -18.43
C ALA A 149 -3.74 -8.45 -19.46
N ASN A 150 -4.68 -8.62 -20.39
CA ASN A 150 -4.57 -9.59 -21.48
C ASN A 150 -3.38 -9.31 -22.40
N LEU A 151 -3.15 -8.04 -22.74
CA LEU A 151 -1.98 -7.64 -23.53
C LEU A 151 -0.67 -7.99 -22.80
N LEU A 152 -0.55 -7.65 -21.52
CA LEU A 152 0.63 -7.99 -20.71
C LEU A 152 0.85 -9.51 -20.66
N ARG A 153 -0.19 -10.31 -20.41
CA ARG A 153 -0.09 -11.78 -20.40
C ARG A 153 0.39 -12.35 -21.74
N ARG A 154 0.02 -11.72 -22.86
CA ARG A 154 0.50 -12.13 -24.20
C ARG A 154 1.99 -11.81 -24.40
N LEU A 155 2.46 -10.69 -23.87
CA LEU A 155 3.88 -10.30 -23.93
C LEU A 155 4.76 -11.25 -23.13
N GLN A 156 4.26 -11.84 -22.03
CA GLN A 156 5.01 -12.79 -21.20
C GLN A 156 5.19 -14.17 -21.86
N LYS A 157 4.36 -14.52 -22.84
CA LYS A 157 4.42 -15.81 -23.54
C LYS A 157 5.35 -15.83 -24.76
N LYS A 158 5.91 -14.68 -25.12
CA LYS A 158 6.91 -14.53 -26.19
C LYS A 158 8.30 -14.47 -25.57
#